data_AF-A0A7X7GXU3-F1
#
_entry.id   AF-A0A7X7GXU3-F1
#
_cell.length_a   1.000
_cell.length_b   1.000
_cell.length_c   1.000
_cell.angle_alpha   90.00
_cell.angle_beta   90.00
_cell.angle_gamma   90.00
#
_symmetry.space_group_name_H-M   'P 1'
#
loop_
_entity.id
_entity.type
_entity.pdbx_description
1 polymer ?
#
loop_
_entity_poly.entity_id
_entity_poly.type
_entity_poly.pdbx_seq_one_letter_code
_entity_poly.pdbx_strand_id
1 'polypeptide(L)'
;MKADNIVILDMSGISIIADYFVICSVHTDTHARAVRQSVMEAMDETAFPLRRREGTDESGWVLLDWGDVVVHVFRDEQRDYYLLDRLWGDAPVRRLVEGEDGAPLFE
;
A
#
# COMPACT_ATOMS: atom_id res chain seq x y z
N MET A 1 0.68 -11.40 8.44
CA MET A 1 0.62 -12.14 7.16
C MET A 1 1.33 -11.28 6.12
N LYS A 2 2.12 -11.83 5.18
CA LYS A 2 2.84 -11.02 4.18
C LYS A 2 1.93 -10.78 2.98
N ALA A 3 1.85 -9.54 2.51
CA ALA A 3 1.21 -9.19 1.25
C ALA A 3 2.15 -9.46 0.07
N ASP A 4 1.57 -9.60 -1.11
CA ASP A 4 2.30 -9.89 -2.35
C ASP A 4 2.44 -8.65 -3.24
N ASN A 5 3.39 -8.69 -4.17
CA ASN A 5 3.58 -7.66 -5.21
C ASN A 5 3.56 -6.22 -4.68
N ILE A 6 4.28 -5.98 -3.58
CA ILE A 6 4.33 -4.67 -2.93
C ILE A 6 5.13 -3.70 -3.83
N VAL A 7 4.48 -2.61 -4.21
CA VAL A 7 5.05 -1.54 -5.03
C VAL A 7 4.91 -0.23 -4.25
N ILE A 8 5.96 0.57 -4.24
CA ILE A 8 5.91 1.92 -3.66
C ILE A 8 6.09 2.91 -4.81
N LEU A 9 5.17 3.85 -4.91
CA LEU A 9 5.22 4.94 -5.88
C LEU A 9 5.60 6.21 -5.15
N ASP A 10 6.67 6.86 -5.61
CA ASP A 10 7.04 8.20 -5.19
C ASP A 10 6.13 9.20 -5.91
N MET A 11 5.21 9.78 -5.15
CA MET A 11 4.22 10.73 -5.63
C MET A 11 4.66 12.17 -5.40
N SER A 12 5.87 12.39 -4.86
CA SER A 12 6.37 13.73 -4.59
C SER A 12 6.49 14.53 -5.89
N GLY A 13 5.82 15.69 -5.93
CA GLY A 13 5.74 16.53 -7.13
C GLY A 13 4.79 16.02 -8.22
N ILE A 14 4.13 14.86 -8.04
CA ILE A 14 3.12 14.30 -8.95
C ILE A 14 1.72 14.46 -8.36
N SER A 15 1.57 14.16 -7.08
CA SER A 15 0.31 14.26 -6.34
C SER A 15 0.38 15.36 -5.28
N ILE A 16 -0.75 16.03 -5.07
CA ILE A 16 -0.95 16.93 -3.93
C ILE A 16 -1.57 16.22 -2.72
N ILE A 17 -1.92 14.94 -2.87
CA ILE A 17 -2.68 14.18 -1.87
C ILE A 17 -1.72 13.53 -0.86
N ALA A 18 -0.66 12.90 -1.36
CA ALA A 18 0.33 12.16 -0.56
C ALA A 18 1.68 12.13 -1.28
N ASP A 19 2.75 11.92 -0.52
CA ASP A 19 4.11 11.77 -1.03
C ASP A 19 4.40 10.34 -1.48
N TYR A 20 3.74 9.34 -0.87
CA TYR A 20 3.95 7.93 -1.20
C TYR A 20 2.65 7.16 -1.30
N PHE A 21 2.51 6.38 -2.38
CA PHE A 21 1.52 5.32 -2.46
C PHE A 21 2.18 3.96 -2.29
N VAL A 22 1.69 3.16 -1.35
CA VAL A 22 2.06 1.76 -1.20
C VAL A 22 0.91 0.94 -1.78
N ILE A 23 1.20 0.05 -2.71
CA ILE A 23 0.20 -0.80 -3.37
C ILE A 23 0.62 -2.25 -3.15
N CYS A 24 -0.29 -3.08 -2.63
CA CYS A 24 -0.03 -4.50 -2.45
C CYS A 24 -1.21 -5.37 -2.86
N SER A 25 -0.91 -6.63 -3.15
CA SER A 25 -1.87 -7.67 -3.53
C SER A 25 -2.16 -8.63 -2.38
N VAL A 26 -3.39 -9.10 -2.32
CA VAL A 26 -3.88 -10.16 -1.44
C VAL A 26 -4.82 -11.09 -2.21
N HIS A 27 -5.00 -12.31 -1.72
CA HIS A 27 -5.71 -13.36 -2.49
C HIS A 27 -7.12 -13.66 -1.97
N THR A 28 -7.42 -13.29 -0.72
CA THR A 28 -8.72 -13.56 -0.09
C THR A 28 -9.10 -12.43 0.86
N ASP A 29 -10.37 -12.32 1.21
CA ASP A 29 -10.87 -11.33 2.17
C ASP A 29 -10.21 -11.48 3.55
N THR A 30 -9.92 -12.73 3.96
CA THR A 30 -9.19 -13.01 5.20
C THR A 30 -7.74 -12.53 5.10
N HIS A 31 -7.10 -12.71 3.95
CA HIS A 31 -5.75 -12.20 3.71
C HIS A 31 -5.74 -10.65 3.73
N ALA A 32 -6.71 -10.02 3.06
CA ALA A 32 -6.90 -8.56 3.07
C ALA A 32 -7.02 -8.02 4.50
N ARG A 33 -7.90 -8.63 5.30
CA ARG A 33 -8.10 -8.26 6.70
C ARG A 33 -6.83 -8.39 7.52
N ALA A 34 -6.09 -9.49 7.35
CA ALA A 34 -4.86 -9.75 8.08
C ALA A 34 -3.77 -8.74 7.73
N VAL A 35 -3.58 -8.43 6.45
CA VAL A 35 -2.63 -7.41 5.98
C VAL A 35 -3.02 -6.03 6.49
N ARG A 36 -4.28 -5.62 6.31
CA ARG A 36 -4.81 -4.35 6.82
C ARG A 36 -4.55 -4.19 8.31
N GLN A 37 -4.82 -5.23 9.09
CA GLN A 37 -4.59 -5.22 10.53
C GLN A 37 -3.11 -5.08 10.88
N SER A 38 -2.22 -5.84 10.22
CA SER A 38 -0.77 -5.72 10.43
C SER A 38 -0.23 -4.33 10.08
N VAL A 39 -0.75 -3.69 9.02
CA VAL A 39 -0.37 -2.31 8.67
C VAL A 39 -0.83 -1.33 9.75
N MET A 40 -2.08 -1.45 10.21
CA MET A 40 -2.59 -0.59 11.28
C MET A 40 -1.80 -0.74 12.58
N GLU A 41 -1.48 -1.97 12.99
CA GLU A 41 -0.67 -2.26 14.18
C GLU A 41 0.73 -1.64 14.08
N ALA A 42 1.37 -1.73 12.91
CA ALA A 42 2.67 -1.10 12.69
C ALA A 42 2.61 0.44 12.77
N MET A 43 1.50 1.03 12.33
CA MET A 43 1.31 2.48 12.35
C MET A 43 0.85 3.00 13.72
N ASP A 44 0.21 2.18 14.55
CA ASP A 44 -0.22 2.54 15.91
C ASP A 44 0.97 2.88 16.83
N GLU A 45 2.17 2.35 16.53
CA GLU A 45 3.41 2.69 17.25
C GLU A 45 4.02 4.04 16.80
N THR A 46 3.44 4.69 15.79
CA THR A 46 3.92 5.96 15.26
C THR A 46 3.08 7.14 15.74
N ALA A 47 3.59 8.37 15.55
CA ALA A 47 2.84 9.59 15.87
C ALA A 47 1.82 9.98 14.78
N PHE A 48 1.64 9.16 13.74
CA PHE A 48 0.81 9.47 12.58
C PHE A 48 -0.56 8.78 12.70
N PRO A 49 -1.65 9.52 12.95
CA PRO A 49 -2.98 8.94 13.06
C PRO A 49 -3.53 8.57 11.68
N LEU A 50 -4.31 7.49 11.62
CA LEU A 50 -5.09 7.17 10.43
C LEU A 50 -6.11 8.29 10.16
N ARG A 51 -6.01 8.94 9.00
CA ARG A 51 -6.88 10.05 8.59
C ARG A 51 -8.15 9.54 7.94
N ARG A 52 -8.03 8.53 7.07
CA ARG A 52 -9.15 7.98 6.32
C ARG A 52 -8.96 6.49 6.06
N ARG A 53 -10.08 5.76 6.07
CA ARG A 53 -10.19 4.40 5.56
C ARG A 53 -11.32 4.33 4.56
N GLU A 54 -11.09 3.67 3.43
CA GLU A 54 -12.12 3.40 2.43
C GLU A 54 -12.14 1.92 2.04
N GLY A 55 -13.29 1.48 1.53
CA GLY A 55 -13.51 0.09 1.15
C GLY A 55 -13.63 -0.86 2.35
N THR A 56 -13.83 -2.13 2.04
CA THR A 56 -13.88 -3.24 3.00
C THR A 56 -13.04 -4.40 2.50
N ASP A 57 -12.75 -5.33 3.40
CA ASP A 57 -11.97 -6.53 3.07
C ASP A 57 -12.70 -7.35 1.97
N GLU A 58 -14.04 -7.33 1.95
CA GLU A 58 -14.91 -8.03 0.99
C GLU A 58 -15.06 -7.31 -0.36
N SER A 59 -14.92 -5.96 -0.39
CA SER A 59 -14.98 -5.21 -1.64
C SER A 59 -13.78 -5.45 -2.56
N GLY A 60 -12.75 -6.14 -2.05
CA GLY A 60 -11.53 -6.45 -2.78
C GLY A 60 -10.57 -5.27 -2.92
N TRP A 61 -10.86 -4.17 -2.24
CA TRP A 61 -10.01 -2.99 -2.17
C TRP A 61 -10.19 -2.32 -0.81
N VAL A 62 -9.07 -2.09 -0.13
CA VAL A 62 -9.00 -1.29 1.08
C VAL A 62 -7.97 -0.18 0.88
N LEU A 63 -8.35 1.05 1.22
CA LEU A 63 -7.45 2.20 1.26
C LEU A 63 -7.28 2.65 2.71
N LEU A 64 -6.03 2.87 3.10
CA LEU A 64 -5.64 3.42 4.40
C LEU A 64 -4.77 4.66 4.17
N ASP A 65 -5.17 5.78 4.74
CA ASP A 65 -4.56 7.09 4.47
C ASP A 65 -4.05 7.73 5.78
N TRP A 66 -2.76 8.04 5.81
CA TRP A 66 -2.07 8.75 6.90
C TRP A 66 -1.62 10.17 6.50
N GLY A 67 -2.02 10.66 5.33
CA GLY A 67 -1.61 11.95 4.77
C GLY A 67 -0.45 11.77 3.80
N ASP A 68 0.76 11.68 4.31
CA ASP A 68 1.96 11.59 3.47
C ASP A 68 2.11 10.21 2.83
N VAL A 69 1.49 9.18 3.43
CA VAL A 69 1.49 7.79 2.95
C VAL A 69 0.06 7.27 2.82
N VAL A 70 -0.25 6.72 1.64
CA VAL A 70 -1.52 6.03 1.38
C VAL A 70 -1.25 4.59 0.97
N VAL A 71 -1.83 3.63 1.69
CA VAL A 71 -1.70 2.20 1.42
C VAL A 71 -2.97 1.70 0.74
N HIS A 72 -2.80 1.08 -0.42
CA HIS A 72 -3.85 0.41 -1.17
C HIS A 72 -3.62 -1.10 -1.11
N VAL A 73 -4.57 -1.82 -0.51
CA VAL A 73 -4.58 -3.28 -0.44
C VAL A 73 -5.63 -3.77 -1.44
N PHE A 74 -5.20 -4.49 -2.47
CA PHE A 74 -6.07 -5.00 -3.52
C PHE A 74 -6.13 -6.51 -3.52
N ARG A 75 -7.32 -7.06 -3.76
CA ARG A 75 -7.40 -8.40 -4.34
C ARG A 75 -6.92 -8.35 -5.78
N ASP A 76 -6.33 -9.46 -6.25
CA ASP A 76 -5.72 -9.53 -7.59
C ASP A 76 -6.68 -9.05 -8.70
N GLU A 77 -7.93 -9.51 -8.68
CA GLU A 77 -8.95 -9.12 -9.65
C GLU A 77 -9.22 -7.60 -9.66
N GLN A 78 -9.22 -6.96 -8.49
CA GLN A 78 -9.45 -5.53 -8.38
C GLN A 78 -8.20 -4.74 -8.78
N ARG A 79 -6.99 -5.23 -8.46
CA ARG A 79 -5.74 -4.59 -8.90
C ARG A 79 -5.66 -4.52 -10.43
N ASP A 80 -5.99 -5.63 -11.08
CA ASP A 80 -6.02 -5.75 -12.54
C ASP A 80 -7.12 -4.88 -13.18
N TYR A 81 -8.24 -4.70 -12.49
CA TYR A 81 -9.33 -3.84 -12.96
C TYR A 81 -9.00 -2.35 -12.85
N TYR A 82 -8.45 -1.91 -11.72
CA TYR A 82 -8.16 -0.49 -11.47
C TYR A 82 -6.88 0.00 -12.16
N LEU A 83 -5.95 -0.92 -12.51
CA LEU A 83 -4.69 -0.63 -13.21
C LEU A 83 -3.99 0.62 -12.66
N LEU A 84 -3.93 0.78 -11.33
CA LEU A 84 -3.30 1.96 -10.72
C LEU A 84 -1.82 2.07 -11.11
N ASP A 85 -1.16 0.93 -11.36
CA ASP A 85 0.18 0.87 -11.93
C ASP A 85 0.28 1.56 -13.30
N ARG A 86 -0.81 1.64 -14.09
CA ARG A 86 -0.89 2.45 -15.31
C ARG A 86 -1.30 3.89 -15.05
N LEU A 87 -2.26 4.13 -14.14
CA LEU A 87 -2.73 5.49 -13.85
C LEU A 87 -1.61 6.37 -13.30
N TRP A 88 -0.71 5.77 -12.53
CA TRP A 88 0.45 6.41 -11.92
C TRP A 88 1.76 5.93 -12.54
N GLY A 89 1.74 5.39 -13.76
CA GLY A 89 2.91 4.75 -14.38
C GLY A 89 4.11 5.68 -14.61
N ASP A 90 3.88 7.00 -14.58
CA ASP A 90 4.94 8.01 -14.65
C ASP A 90 5.61 8.29 -13.29
N ALA A 91 5.05 7.76 -12.20
CA ALA A 91 5.62 7.90 -10.86
C ALA A 91 6.86 7.02 -10.70
N PRO A 92 7.97 7.54 -10.16
CA PRO A 92 9.13 6.72 -9.83
C PRO A 92 8.74 5.57 -8.91
N VAL A 93 8.96 4.34 -9.37
CA VAL A 93 8.75 3.13 -8.58
C VAL A 93 9.95 2.93 -7.67
N ARG A 94 9.72 2.85 -6.35
CA ARG A 94 10.70 2.40 -5.36
C ARG A 94 10.50 0.92 -5.10
N ARG A 95 11.54 0.12 -5.30
CA ARG A 95 11.48 -1.32 -5.04
C ARG A 95 11.94 -1.62 -3.61
N LEU A 96 11.19 -2.48 -2.94
CA LEU A 96 11.65 -3.12 -1.71
C LEU A 96 12.71 -4.16 -2.07
N VAL A 97 13.93 -3.94 -1.59
CA VAL A 97 15.03 -4.91 -1.69
C VAL A 97 15.41 -5.35 -0.28
N GLU A 98 15.76 -6.63 -0.11
CA GLU A 98 16.33 -7.11 1.14
C GLU A 98 17.80 -6.66 1.21
N GLY A 99 18.13 -5.84 2.20
CA GLY A 99 19.50 -5.46 2.48
C GLY A 99 20.33 -6.64 2.99
N GLU A 100 21.65 -6.51 2.98
CA GLU A 100 22.60 -7.56 3.41
C GLU A 100 22.32 -8.05 4.85
N ASP A 101 21.73 -7.18 5.67
CA ASP A 101 21.40 -7.42 7.07
C ASP A 101 19.99 -8.03 7.26
N GLY A 102 19.25 -8.28 6.17
CA GLY A 102 17.85 -8.70 6.17
C GLY A 102 16.85 -7.57 6.42
N ALA A 103 17.31 -6.33 6.54
CA ALA A 103 16.46 -5.15 6.67
C ALA A 103 15.89 -4.71 5.31
N PRO A 104 14.62 -4.25 5.24
CA PRO A 104 14.08 -3.72 3.99
C PRO A 104 14.78 -2.40 3.62
N LEU A 105 15.25 -2.33 2.37
CA LEU A 105 15.81 -1.14 1.74
C LEU A 105 14.97 -0.71 0.54
N PHE A 106 15.12 0.54 0.11
CA PHE A 106 14.44 1.09 -1.06
C PHE A 106 15.48 1.57 -2.08
N GLU A 107 15.32 1.17 -3.35
CA GLU A 107 16.06 1.69 -4.51
C GLU A 107 15.12 2.34 -5.53
#